data_AF-A0A645JMU6-F1
#
_entry.id   AF-A0A645JMU6-F1
#
_cell.length_a   1.000
_cell.length_b   1.000
_cell.length_c   1.000
_cell.angle_alpha   90.00
_cell.angle_beta   90.00
_cell.angle_gamma   90.00
#
_symmetry.space_group_name_H-M   'P 1'
#
loop_
_entity.id
_entity.type
_entity.pdbx_description
1 polymer ?
#
loop_
_entity_poly.entity_id
_entity_poly.type
_entity_poly.pdbx_seq_one_letter_code
_entity_poly.pdbx_strand_id
1 'polypeptide(L)' 'MVLHGGSGTPEEKILECIENGICKINVNTEISQYTVGKLAELLQAEPNMHLSKLSLIATDYVSEVVYKYIKLFSN' A
#
# COMPACT_ATOMS: atom_id res chain seq x y z
N MET A 1 -8.77 12.97 15.50
CA MET A 1 -8.24 11.64 15.94
C MET A 1 -7.42 11.03 14.80
N VAL A 2 -6.54 10.06 15.08
CA VAL A 2 -5.69 9.38 14.08
C VAL A 2 -5.84 7.87 14.24
N LEU A 3 -6.11 7.15 13.14
CA LEU A 3 -6.12 5.69 13.14
C LEU A 3 -4.71 5.18 12.81
N HIS A 4 -4.05 4.61 13.83
CA HIS A 4 -2.82 3.85 13.64
C HIS A 4 -3.17 2.41 13.23
N GLY A 5 -2.53 1.88 12.18
CA GLY A 5 -2.70 0.49 11.77
C GLY A 5 -3.81 0.24 10.74
N GLY A 6 -3.94 1.09 9.71
CA GLY A 6 -4.90 0.87 8.61
C GLY A 6 -4.59 -0.34 7.71
N SER A 7 -3.37 -0.87 7.75
CA SER A 7 -2.99 -2.07 6.99
C SER A 7 -3.72 -3.31 7.52
N GLY A 8 -4.38 -4.06 6.63
CA GLY A 8 -5.14 -5.27 6.99
C GLY A 8 -6.42 -5.05 7.81
N THR A 9 -6.79 -3.79 8.07
CA THR A 9 -8.12 -3.48 8.62
C THR A 9 -9.16 -3.66 7.51
N PRO A 10 -10.28 -4.36 7.75
CA PRO A 10 -11.36 -4.49 6.77
C PRO A 10 -11.83 -3.12 6.26
N GLU A 11 -12.10 -3.03 4.96
CA GLU A 11 -12.45 -1.76 4.31
C GLU A 11 -13.71 -1.14 4.93
N GLU A 12 -14.70 -1.95 5.30
CA GLU A 12 -15.92 -1.47 5.95
C GLU A 12 -15.64 -0.81 7.30
N LYS A 13 -14.64 -1.33 8.04
CA LYS A 13 -14.23 -0.77 9.34
C LYS A 13 -13.45 0.52 9.19
N ILE A 14 -12.68 0.65 8.11
CA ILE A 14 -12.04 1.91 7.75
C ILE A 14 -13.10 2.98 7.46
N LEU A 15 -14.11 2.66 6.66
CA LEU A 15 -15.19 3.58 6.31
C LEU A 15 -15.99 4.00 7.56
N GLU A 16 -16.35 3.05 8.42
CA GLU A 16 -17.02 3.34 9.71
C GLU A 16 -16.19 4.31 10.56
N CYS A 17 -14.86 4.15 10.62
CA CYS A 17 -13.98 5.07 11.34
C CYS A 17 -13.99 6.49 10.75
N ILE A 18 -14.03 6.61 9.42
CA ILE A 18 -14.10 7.89 8.71
C ILE A 18 -15.43 8.59 9.01
N GLU A 19 -16.55 7.87 8.91
CA GLU A 19 -17.89 8.37 9.26
C GLU A 19 -17.95 8.88 10.71
N ASN A 20 -17.20 8.25 11.61
CA ASN A 20 -17.06 8.64 13.02
C ASN A 20 -15.97 9.71 13.27
N GLY A 21 -15.46 10.37 12.23
CA GLY A 21 -14.62 11.57 12.34
C GLY A 21 -13.10 11.34 12.34
N ILE A 22 -12.62 10.15 11.93
CA ILE A 22 -11.19 9.94 11.66
C ILE A 22 -10.82 10.59 10.32
N CYS A 23 -9.91 11.57 10.34
CA CYS A 23 -9.43 12.27 9.15
C CYS A 23 -7.99 11.90 8.73
N LYS A 24 -7.32 11.00 9.46
CA LYS A 24 -5.95 10.56 9.16
C LYS A 24 -5.78 9.09 9.50
N ILE A 25 -5.38 8.30 8.50
CA ILE A 25 -5.16 6.85 8.63
C ILE A 25 -3.73 6.54 8.20
N ASN A 26 -3.02 5.74 8.99
CA ASN A 26 -1.66 5.30 8.68
C ASN A 26 -1.66 3.92 8.03
N VAL A 27 -1.11 3.82 6.82
CA VAL A 27 -0.91 2.56 6.08
C VAL A 27 0.57 2.41 5.78
N ASN A 28 1.17 1.26 6.13
CA ASN A 28 2.58 1.00 5.86
C ASN A 28 2.85 -0.48 5.59
N THR A 29 2.41 -1.35 6.48
CA THR A 29 2.69 -2.80 6.40
C THR A 29 2.21 -3.39 5.07
N GLU A 30 1.00 -3.03 4.62
CA GLU A 30 0.45 -3.51 3.35
C GLU A 30 1.27 -3.03 2.15
N ILE A 31 1.67 -1.75 2.12
CA ILE A 31 2.53 -1.18 1.07
C ILE A 31 3.85 -1.97 0.99
N SER A 32 4.49 -2.18 2.14
CA SER A 32 5.77 -2.88 2.22
C SER A 32 5.66 -4.34 1.77
N GLN A 33 4.71 -5.10 2.32
CA GLN A 33 4.53 -6.52 2.01
C GLN A 33 4.15 -6.73 0.54
N TYR A 34 3.25 -5.90 0.00
CA TYR A 34 2.87 -5.96 -1.41
C TYR A 34 4.05 -5.69 -2.33
N THR A 35 4.78 -4.59 -2.07
CA THR A 35 5.93 -4.19 -2.89
C THR A 35 7.03 -5.25 -2.85
N VAL A 36 7.40 -5.74 -1.66
CA VAL A 36 8.43 -6.79 -1.52
C VAL A 36 8.00 -8.09 -2.20
N GLY A 37 6.74 -8.50 -2.07
CA GLY A 37 6.22 -9.69 -2.74
C GLY A 37 6.34 -9.60 -4.27
N LYS A 38 5.89 -8.48 -4.84
CA LYS A 38 5.99 -8.22 -6.29
C LYS A 38 7.44 -8.17 -6.79
N LEU A 39 8.33 -7.52 -6.04
CA LEU A 39 9.75 -7.46 -6.40
C LEU A 39 10.41 -8.84 -6.30
N ALA A 40 10.02 -9.67 -5.33
CA ALA A 40 10.52 -11.03 -5.23
C ALA A 40 10.10 -11.88 -6.43
N GLU A 41 8.83 -11.80 -6.86
CA GLU A 41 8.34 -12.45 -8.09
C GLU A 41 9.11 -11.96 -9.32
N LEU A 42 9.31 -10.65 -9.45
CA LEU A 42 10.04 -10.05 -10.56
C LEU A 42 11.50 -10.53 -10.62
N LEU A 43 12.19 -10.58 -9.48
CA LEU A 43 13.58 -11.02 -9.41
C LEU A 43 13.75 -12.53 -9.61
N GLN A 44 12.71 -13.34 -9.36
CA GLN A 44 12.72 -14.74 -9.79
C GLN A 44 12.73 -14.87 -11.31
N ALA A 45 12.02 -13.97 -12.02
CA ALA A 45 11.97 -13.95 -13.48
C ALA A 45 13.18 -13.25 -14.14
N GLU A 46 13.66 -12.15 -13.55
CA GLU A 46 14.81 -11.36 -14.03
C GLU A 46 15.86 -11.14 -12.91
N PRO A 47 16.69 -12.16 -12.58
CA PRO A 47 17.57 -12.11 -11.39
C PRO A 47 18.66 -11.02 -11.40
N ASN A 48 19.07 -10.58 -12.59
CA ASN A 48 20.16 -9.61 -12.77
C ASN A 48 19.65 -8.20 -13.07
N MET A 49 18.41 -7.88 -12.66
CA MET A 49 17.85 -6.55 -12.87
C MET A 49 18.68 -5.48 -12.16
N HIS A 50 19.05 -4.43 -12.90
CA HIS A 50 19.77 -3.31 -12.32
C HIS A 50 18.91 -2.57 -11.28
N LEU A 51 19.53 -2.15 -10.17
CA LEU A 51 18.84 -1.51 -9.04
C LEU A 51 18.01 -0.30 -9.45
N SER A 52 18.50 0.54 -10.38
CA SER A 52 17.73 1.72 -10.83
C SER A 52 16.40 1.35 -11.49
N LYS A 53 16.35 0.25 -12.27
CA LYS A 53 15.11 -0.26 -12.87
C LYS A 53 14.20 -0.83 -11.78
N LEU A 54 14.78 -1.57 -10.83
CA LEU A 54 14.05 -2.14 -9.69
C LEU A 54 13.40 -1.06 -8.82
N SER A 55 14.11 0.02 -8.50
CA SER A 55 13.60 1.13 -7.69
C SER A 55 12.47 1.91 -8.38
N LEU A 56 12.56 2.08 -9.70
CA LEU A 56 11.47 2.70 -10.47
C LEU A 56 10.21 1.82 -10.42
N ILE A 57 10.35 0.53 -10.72
CA ILE A 57 9.23 -0.43 -10.68
C ILE A 57 8.64 -0.55 -9.26
N ALA A 58 9.48 -0.52 -8.23
CA ALA A 58 9.02 -0.53 -6.84
C ALA A 58 8.11 0.67 -6.53
N THR A 59 8.38 1.84 -7.13
CA THR A 59 7.55 3.04 -6.97
C THR A 59 6.15 2.84 -7.59
N ASP A 60 6.07 2.13 -8.72
CA ASP A 60 4.79 1.78 -9.32
C ASP A 60 3.98 0.84 -8.42
N TYR A 61 4.60 -0.21 -7.88
CA TYR A 61 3.93 -1.14 -6.95
C TYR A 61 3.48 -0.46 -5.65
N VAL A 62 4.28 0.48 -5.12
CA VAL A 62 3.86 1.32 -3.99
C VAL A 62 2.63 2.13 -4.37
N SER A 63 2.65 2.74 -5.57
CA SER A 63 1.56 3.59 -6.04
C SER A 63 0.24 2.82 -6.19
N GLU A 64 0.27 1.56 -6.63
CA GLU A 64 -0.93 0.71 -6.73
C GLU A 64 -1.67 0.61 -5.39
N VAL A 65 -0.95 0.31 -4.29
CA VAL A 65 -1.53 0.21 -2.94
C VAL A 65 -1.99 1.58 -2.44
N VAL A 66 -1.21 2.63 -2.69
CA VAL A 66 -1.59 4.00 -2.32
C VAL A 66 -2.89 4.42 -3.02
N TYR A 67 -3.03 4.13 -4.32
CA TYR A 67 -4.25 4.43 -5.07
C TYR A 67 -5.47 3.66 -4.55
N LYS A 68 -5.30 2.39 -4.17
CA LYS A 68 -6.37 1.61 -3.51
C LYS A 68 -6.91 2.36 -2.28
N TYR A 69 -6.01 2.80 -1.40
CA TYR A 69 -6.41 3.50 -0.18
C TYR A 69 -6.96 4.91 -0.42
N ILE A 70 -6.39 5.67 -1.37
CA ILE A 70 -6.94 6.98 -1.76
C ILE A 70 -8.38 6.83 -2.24
N LYS A 71 -8.66 5.84 -3.09
CA LYS A 71 -10.03 5.56 -3.56
C LYS A 71 -10.94 5.18 -2.41
N LEU A 72 -10.50 4.29 -1.52
CA LEU A 72 -11.27 3.89 -0.35
C LEU A 72 -11.64 5.08 0.54
N PHE A 73 -10.68 5.98 0.82
CA PHE A 73 -10.89 7.14 1.68
C PHE A 73 -11.69 8.28 1.03
N SER A 74 -11.90 8.23 -0.28
CA SER A 74 -12.66 9.24 -1.03
C SER A 74 -14.15 8.91 -1.17
N ASN A 75 -14.58 7.74 -0.65
CA ASN A 75 -16.00 7.40 -0.49
C ASN A 75 -16.54 8.01 0.80
#